data_AF-A0A1T4P8U7-F1
#
_entry.id   AF-A0A1T4P8U7-F1
#
_cell.length_a   1.000
_cell.length_b   1.000
_cell.length_c   1.000
_cell.angle_alpha   90.00
_cell.angle_beta   90.00
_cell.angle_gamma   90.00
#
_symmetry.space_group_name_H-M   'P 1'
#
loop_
_entity.id
_entity.type
_entity.pdbx_description
1 polymer ?
#
loop_
_entity_poly.entity_id
_entity_poly.type
_entity_poly.pdbx_seq_one_letter_code
_entity_poly.pdbx_strand_id
1 'polypeptide(L)'
;MSMTDYIDERYDDTFESVYTMLSELARCDRASALRHISQTLKSLYVRQGNDWTGRGAIGNAGLDASVAAHEAVLLELSSGKRGEQS
;
A
#
# COMPACT_ATOMS: atom_id res chain seq x y z
N MET A 1 -4.83 -12.42 23.34
CA MET A 1 -4.08 -11.59 22.37
C MET A 1 -3.72 -10.28 23.05
N SER A 2 -2.46 -9.89 22.95
CA SER A 2 -1.96 -8.59 23.38
C SER A 2 -2.45 -7.49 22.45
N MET A 3 -2.43 -6.24 22.90
CA MET A 3 -2.70 -5.07 22.04
C MET A 3 -1.75 -5.04 20.83
N THR A 4 -0.51 -5.46 21.00
CA THR A 4 0.47 -5.56 19.91
C THR A 4 0.03 -6.58 18.86
N ASP A 5 -0.38 -7.78 19.27
CA ASP A 5 -0.86 -8.82 18.34
C ASP A 5 -2.03 -8.31 17.48
N TYR A 6 -2.94 -7.52 18.07
CA TYR A 6 -4.04 -6.90 17.32
C TYR A 6 -3.60 -5.82 16.33
N ILE A 7 -2.54 -5.08 16.62
CA ILE A 7 -1.98 -4.07 15.73
C ILE A 7 -1.29 -4.76 14.55
N ASP A 8 -0.54 -5.83 14.83
CA ASP A 8 0.17 -6.62 13.82
C ASP A 8 -0.84 -7.32 12.88
N GLU A 9 -1.86 -7.99 13.43
CA GLU A 9 -2.95 -8.60 12.65
C GLU A 9 -3.65 -7.54 11.78
N ARG A 10 -3.92 -6.36 12.34
CA ARG A 10 -4.54 -5.26 11.59
C ARG A 10 -3.66 -4.75 10.45
N TYR A 11 -2.34 -4.77 10.63
CA TYR A 11 -1.39 -4.41 9.60
C TYR A 11 -1.41 -5.46 8.49
N ASP A 12 -1.18 -6.72 8.84
CA ASP A 12 -1.05 -7.84 7.91
C ASP A 12 -2.31 -7.99 7.05
N ASP A 13 -3.51 -8.00 7.67
CA ASP A 13 -4.79 -8.11 6.97
C ASP A 13 -4.97 -7.02 5.91
N THR A 14 -4.58 -5.79 6.23
CA THR A 14 -4.71 -4.67 5.29
C THR A 14 -3.65 -4.69 4.23
N PHE A 15 -2.44 -5.08 4.58
CA PHE A 15 -1.37 -5.23 3.60
C PHE A 15 -1.77 -6.28 2.55
N GLU A 16 -2.16 -7.48 2.98
CA GLU A 16 -2.51 -8.59 2.08
C GLU A 16 -3.71 -8.24 1.19
N SER A 17 -4.75 -7.65 1.78
CA SER A 17 -5.96 -7.26 1.05
C SER A 17 -5.67 -6.22 -0.04
N VAL A 18 -4.95 -5.14 0.31
CA VAL A 18 -4.60 -4.06 -0.63
C VAL A 18 -3.63 -4.57 -1.69
N TYR A 19 -2.62 -5.35 -1.30
CA TYR A 19 -1.64 -5.91 -2.21
C TYR A 19 -2.29 -6.83 -3.25
N THR A 20 -3.18 -7.72 -2.82
CA THR A 20 -3.89 -8.65 -3.72
C THR A 20 -4.73 -7.88 -4.73
N MET A 21 -5.54 -6.92 -4.27
CA MET A 21 -6.39 -6.11 -5.14
C MET A 21 -5.57 -5.33 -6.17
N LEU A 22 -4.47 -4.69 -5.77
CA LEU A 22 -3.61 -3.94 -6.68
C LEU A 22 -2.85 -4.85 -7.66
N SER A 23 -2.44 -6.04 -7.21
CA SER A 23 -1.81 -7.04 -8.06
C SER A 23 -2.77 -7.53 -9.14
N GLU A 24 -4.03 -7.81 -8.79
CA GLU A 24 -5.07 -8.17 -9.76
C GLU A 24 -5.34 -7.02 -10.75
N LEU A 25 -5.46 -5.79 -10.26
CA LEU A 25 -5.63 -4.61 -11.11
C LEU A 25 -4.46 -4.47 -12.10
N ALA A 26 -3.23 -4.69 -11.64
CA ALA A 26 -2.03 -4.59 -12.46
C ALA A 26 -1.92 -5.71 -13.51
N ARG A 27 -2.48 -6.89 -13.24
CA ARG A 27 -2.59 -7.99 -14.21
C ARG A 27 -3.58 -7.66 -15.32
N CYS A 28 -4.65 -6.94 -15.01
CA CYS A 28 -5.65 -6.51 -15.99
C CYS A 28 -5.16 -5.32 -16.83
N ASP A 29 -4.69 -4.25 -16.19
CA ASP A 29 -4.11 -3.08 -16.87
C ASP A 29 -3.01 -2.44 -16.01
N ARG A 30 -1.77 -2.75 -16.39
CA ARG A 30 -0.57 -2.21 -15.73
C ARG A 30 -0.51 -0.68 -15.76
N ALA A 31 -0.89 -0.04 -16.87
CA ALA A 31 -0.76 1.40 -17.01
C ALA A 31 -1.79 2.14 -16.15
N SER A 32 -3.01 1.62 -16.10
CA SER A 32 -4.06 2.12 -15.20
C SER A 32 -3.68 1.90 -13.73
N ALA A 33 -3.19 0.71 -13.38
CA ALA A 33 -2.73 0.39 -12.03
C ALA A 33 -1.62 1.35 -11.56
N LEU A 34 -0.59 1.59 -12.39
CA LEU A 34 0.49 2.53 -12.06
C LEU A 34 -0.02 3.95 -11.77
N ARG A 35 -0.96 4.45 -12.57
CA ARG A 35 -1.56 5.78 -12.34
C ARG A 35 -2.37 5.81 -11.05
N HIS A 36 -3.20 4.79 -10.84
CA HIS A 36 -4.02 4.66 -9.64
C HIS A 36 -3.16 4.62 -8.38
N ILE A 37 -2.17 3.73 -8.34
CA ILE A 37 -1.24 3.56 -7.21
C ILE A 37 -0.52 4.87 -6.89
N SER A 38 0.01 5.54 -7.92
CA SER A 38 0.74 6.80 -7.75
C SER A 38 -0.14 7.94 -7.22
N GLN A 39 -1.41 8.01 -7.63
CA GLN A 39 -2.36 9.01 -7.13
C GLN A 39 -2.76 8.71 -5.68
N THR A 40 -3.03 7.45 -5.37
CA THR A 40 -3.42 7.03 -4.02
C THR A 40 -2.29 7.24 -3.02
N LEU A 41 -1.04 6.89 -3.36
CA LEU A 41 0.13 7.12 -2.51
C LEU A 41 0.28 8.60 -2.10
N LYS A 42 0.11 9.53 -3.05
CA LYS A 42 0.16 10.97 -2.75
C LYS A 42 -0.85 11.36 -1.66
N SER A 43 -2.07 10.81 -1.73
CA SER A 43 -3.11 11.04 -0.71
C SER A 43 -2.75 10.40 0.63
N LEU A 44 -2.24 9.16 0.60
CA LEU A 44 -1.87 8.42 1.81
C LEU A 44 -0.72 9.10 2.56
N TYR A 45 0.33 9.57 1.87
CA TYR A 45 1.42 10.30 2.53
C TYR A 45 0.97 11.62 3.16
N VAL A 46 0.06 12.36 2.52
CA VAL A 46 -0.53 13.56 3.13
C VAL A 46 -1.27 13.19 4.41
N ARG A 47 -2.03 12.10 4.41
CA ARG A 47 -2.73 11.61 5.61
C ARG A 47 -1.76 11.15 6.70
N GLN A 48 -0.68 10.47 6.33
CA GLN A 48 0.34 9.98 7.25
C GLN A 48 1.05 11.16 7.95
N GLY A 49 1.42 12.20 7.19
CA GLY A 49 1.97 13.44 7.74
C GLY A 49 0.97 14.26 8.56
N ASN A 50 -0.32 14.20 8.21
CA ASN A 50 -1.41 14.86 8.93
C ASN A 50 -2.06 13.91 9.96
N ASP A 51 -1.31 13.49 10.98
CA ASP A 51 -1.87 12.72 12.11
C ASP A 51 -2.46 13.61 13.23
N TRP A 52 -2.82 14.86 12.91
CA TRP A 52 -3.43 15.78 13.89
C TRP A 52 -4.74 15.26 14.50
N THR A 53 -5.36 14.24 13.88
CA THR A 53 -6.59 13.61 14.35
C THR A 53 -6.38 12.51 15.38
N GLY A 54 -5.14 12.06 15.63
CA GLY A 54 -4.83 11.00 16.59
C GLY A 54 -5.53 9.68 16.24
N ARG A 55 -5.16 9.07 15.09
CA ARG A 55 -5.80 7.83 14.58
C ARG A 55 -5.63 6.60 15.49
N GLY A 56 -4.78 6.70 16.52
CA GLY A 56 -4.44 5.59 17.40
C GLY A 56 -3.59 4.52 16.69
N ALA A 57 -3.01 3.61 17.46
CA ALA A 57 -2.06 2.62 16.92
C ALA A 57 -2.68 1.70 15.86
N ILE A 58 -3.94 1.28 16.04
CA ILE A 58 -4.68 0.44 15.08
C ILE A 58 -4.93 1.18 13.76
N GLY A 59 -5.32 2.47 13.84
CA GLY A 59 -5.55 3.29 12.65
C GLY A 59 -4.25 3.59 11.90
N ASN A 60 -3.16 3.81 12.62
CA ASN A 60 -1.84 4.00 12.02
C ASN A 60 -1.33 2.71 11.36
N ALA A 61 -1.48 1.55 12.00
CA ALA A 61 -1.13 0.27 11.39
C ALA A 61 -1.87 0.02 10.06
N GLY A 62 -3.16 0.34 9.99
CA GLY A 62 -3.90 0.23 8.74
C GLY A 62 -3.46 1.21 7.65
N LEU A 63 -3.09 2.43 8.03
CA LEU A 63 -2.57 3.42 7.10
C LEU A 63 -1.18 3.01 6.57
N ASP A 64 -0.31 2.58 7.47
CA ASP A 64 1.06 2.15 7.15
C ASP A 64 1.04 0.90 6.26
N ALA A 65 0.19 -0.08 6.57
CA ALA A 65 -0.02 -1.27 5.74
C ALA A 65 -0.50 -0.90 4.32
N SER A 66 -1.43 0.06 4.22
CA SER A 66 -1.92 0.53 2.93
C SER A 66 -0.81 1.19 2.11
N VAL A 67 0.01 2.04 2.73
CA VAL A 67 1.17 2.67 2.06
C VAL A 67 2.14 1.59 1.57
N ALA A 68 2.55 0.68 2.46
CA ALA A 68 3.52 -0.37 2.15
C ALA A 68 3.05 -1.27 0.98
N ALA A 69 1.77 -1.67 0.97
CA ALA A 69 1.22 -2.48 -0.11
C ALA A 69 1.24 -1.75 -1.47
N HIS A 70 0.92 -0.46 -1.49
CA HIS A 70 0.99 0.35 -2.70
C HIS A 70 2.43 0.52 -3.20
N GLU A 71 3.38 0.77 -2.30
CA GLU A 71 4.81 0.88 -2.64
C GLU A 71 5.37 -0.43 -3.18
N ALA A 72 5.02 -1.57 -2.58
CA ALA A 72 5.45 -2.90 -3.01
C ALA A 72 5.03 -3.18 -4.47
N VAL A 73 3.75 -3.02 -4.78
CA VAL A 73 3.25 -3.22 -6.14
C VAL A 73 3.87 -2.20 -7.11
N LEU A 74 4.02 -0.94 -6.72
CA LEU A 74 4.69 0.07 -7.56
C LEU A 74 6.14 -0.33 -7.90
N LEU A 75 6.88 -0.87 -6.93
CA LEU A 75 8.25 -1.33 -7.12
C LEU A 75 8.31 -2.51 -8.09
N GLU A 76 7.40 -3.47 -7.99
CA GLU A 76 7.30 -4.60 -8.92
C GLU A 76 6.96 -4.14 -10.35
N LEU A 77 6.01 -3.20 -10.47
CA LEU A 77 5.60 -2.64 -11.75
C LEU A 77 6.63 -1.69 -12.37
N SER A 78 7.55 -1.15 -11.60
CA SER A 78 8.68 -0.35 -12.12
C SER A 78 9.90 -1.22 -12.45
N SER A 79 10.16 -2.25 -11.64
CA SER A 79 11.29 -3.17 -11.83
C SER A 79 11.15 -4.04 -13.08
N GLY A 80 9.91 -4.43 -13.45
CA GLY A 80 9.64 -5.15 -14.70
C GLY A 80 9.94 -4.37 -15.99
N LYS A 81 10.24 -3.06 -15.91
CA LYS A 81 10.68 -2.27 -17.08
C LYS A 81 12.19 -2.34 -17.35
N ARG A 82 12.99 -2.97 -16.49
CA ARG A 82 14.46 -3.04 -16.63
C ARG A 82 14.97 -4.26 -17.40
N GLY A 83 14.10 -5.00 -18.10
CA GLY A 83 14.45 -6.24 -18.81
C GLY A 83 14.40 -6.18 -20.34
N GLU A 84 13.92 -5.11 -20.97
CA GLU A 84 13.76 -5.00 -22.44
C GLU A 84 14.65 -3.93 -23.07
N GLN A 85 15.82 -3.67 -22.49
CA GLN A 85 16.86 -2.86 -23.13
C GLN A 85 18.24 -3.48 -22.87
N SER A 86 18.53 -4.60 -23.53
CA SER A 86 19.88 -5.05 -23.90
C SER A 86 19.79 -6.18 -24.93
#